data_AF-A0A9W6XLH0-F1
#
_entry.id   AF-A0A9W6XLH0-F1
#
_cell.length_a   1.000
_cell.length_b   1.000
_cell.length_c   1.000
_cell.angle_alpha   90.00
_cell.angle_beta   90.00
_cell.angle_gamma   90.00
#
_symmetry.space_group_name_H-M   'P 1'
#
loop_
_entity.id
_entity.type
_entity.pdbx_description
1 polymer ?
#
loop_
_entity_poly.entity_id
_entity_poly.type
_entity_poly.pdbx_seq_one_letter_code
_entity_poly.pdbx_strand_id
1 'polypeptide(L)'
;MFQRGVENSSRKLGPARTVEVLIQNHPNMYDIPSENEIRAEISKLACSRRKRLREVSEPLSVVGGNGEQNDLPVIQRRKQMKSCYASYLEDIVTSDTGIKPLLALQKLRLVFPLSSSELDGFKVTAQVSSIKQKLKKK
;
A
#
# COMPACT_ATOMS: atom_id res chain seq x y z
N MET A 1 -25.58 -0.85 -15.87
CA MET A 1 -24.90 -2.07 -15.37
C MET A 1 -23.83 -1.80 -14.31
N PHE A 2 -22.96 -0.80 -14.48
CA PHE A 2 -21.78 -0.61 -13.62
C PHE A 2 -22.04 -0.25 -12.14
N GLN A 3 -23.26 0.16 -11.77
CA GLN A 3 -23.62 0.45 -10.38
C GLN A 3 -24.09 -0.76 -9.58
N ARG A 4 -24.44 -1.89 -10.21
CA ARG A 4 -24.95 -3.08 -9.49
C ARG A 4 -23.97 -3.65 -8.46
N GLY A 5 -22.67 -3.51 -8.71
CA GLY A 5 -21.61 -3.93 -7.80
C GLY A 5 -21.25 -2.92 -6.71
N VAL A 6 -21.91 -1.75 -6.67
CA VAL A 6 -21.67 -0.72 -5.65
C VAL A 6 -22.43 -1.04 -4.37
N GLU A 7 -23.68 -1.50 -4.49
CA GLU A 7 -24.54 -1.86 -3.36
C GLU A 7 -24.23 -3.26 -2.79
N ASN A 8 -23.78 -4.19 -3.65
CA ASN A 8 -23.44 -5.55 -3.23
C ASN A 8 -22.19 -6.06 -3.97
N SER A 9 -21.11 -6.30 -3.23
CA SER A 9 -19.82 -6.76 -3.77
C SER A 9 -19.91 -8.12 -4.44
N SER A 10 -20.79 -9.01 -3.96
CA SER A 10 -21.00 -10.35 -4.54
C SER A 10 -21.54 -10.32 -5.97
N ARG A 11 -22.14 -9.19 -6.39
CA ARG A 11 -22.69 -8.99 -7.75
C ARG A 11 -21.71 -8.29 -8.68
N LYS A 12 -20.48 -8.01 -8.25
CA LYS A 12 -19.43 -7.45 -9.13
C LYS A 12 -19.05 -8.49 -10.18
N LEU A 13 -19.14 -8.10 -11.44
CA LEU A 13 -18.68 -8.91 -12.56
C LEU A 13 -17.23 -8.57 -12.87
N GLY A 14 -16.44 -9.61 -13.16
CA GLY A 14 -15.10 -9.45 -13.73
C GLY A 14 -15.15 -8.93 -15.16
N PRO A 15 -14.02 -8.48 -15.72
CA PRO A 15 -13.94 -7.94 -17.08
C PRO A 15 -14.51 -8.90 -18.14
N ALA A 16 -14.06 -10.16 -18.15
CA ALA A 16 -14.52 -11.17 -19.12
C ALA A 16 -16.05 -11.38 -19.06
N ARG A 17 -16.58 -11.56 -17.85
CA ARG A 17 -18.03 -11.74 -17.64
C ARG A 17 -18.84 -10.49 -17.95
N THR A 18 -18.22 -9.30 -17.88
CA THR A 18 -18.85 -8.05 -18.30
C THR A 18 -18.98 -7.99 -19.82
N VAL A 19 -17.96 -8.44 -20.57
CA VAL A 19 -18.04 -8.56 -22.05
C VAL A 19 -19.18 -9.51 -22.43
N GLU A 20 -19.25 -10.70 -21.81
CA GLU A 20 -20.30 -11.68 -22.08
C GLU A 20 -21.71 -11.10 -21.88
N VAL A 21 -21.91 -10.37 -20.78
CA VAL A 21 -23.19 -9.74 -20.46
C VAL A 21 -23.51 -8.59 -21.43
N LEU A 22 -22.50 -7.86 -21.92
CA LEU A 22 -22.70 -6.83 -22.95
C LEU A 22 -23.10 -7.45 -24.29
N ILE A 23 -22.45 -8.55 -24.69
CA ILE A 23 -22.81 -9.31 -25.90
C ILE A 23 -24.25 -9.83 -25.82
N GLN A 24 -24.63 -10.40 -24.67
CA GLN A 24 -25.96 -10.97 -24.47
C GLN A 24 -27.08 -9.93 -24.46
N ASN A 25 -26.85 -8.77 -23.83
CA ASN A 25 -27.91 -7.76 -23.68
C ASN A 25 -28.00 -6.79 -24.87
N HIS A 26 -26.94 -6.64 -25.65
CA HIS A 26 -26.87 -5.71 -26.77
C HIS A 26 -26.28 -6.35 -28.03
N PRO A 27 -26.92 -7.41 -28.58
CA PRO A 27 -26.42 -8.05 -29.78
C PRO A 27 -26.50 -7.08 -30.97
N ASN A 28 -25.39 -6.95 -31.71
CA ASN A 28 -25.28 -6.20 -32.98
C ASN A 28 -25.63 -4.71 -32.95
N MET A 29 -25.69 -4.09 -31.78
CA MET A 29 -26.07 -2.67 -31.65
C MET A 29 -24.86 -1.73 -31.66
N TYR A 30 -23.75 -2.14 -31.06
CA TYR A 30 -22.54 -1.32 -30.88
C TYR A 30 -21.29 -2.18 -30.99
N ASP A 31 -20.16 -1.53 -31.27
CA ASP A 31 -18.87 -2.16 -31.10
C ASP A 31 -18.64 -2.43 -29.60
N ILE A 32 -18.42 -3.70 -29.25
CA ILE A 32 -18.34 -4.12 -27.85
C ILE A 32 -16.89 -4.03 -27.41
N PRO A 33 -16.60 -3.30 -26.31
CA PRO A 33 -15.23 -3.14 -25.86
C PRO A 33 -14.61 -4.49 -25.49
N SER A 34 -13.34 -4.64 -25.83
CA SER A 34 -12.54 -5.80 -25.46
C SER A 34 -12.37 -5.90 -23.95
N GLU A 35 -12.03 -7.10 -23.46
CA GLU A 35 -11.77 -7.32 -22.03
C GLU A 35 -10.71 -6.34 -21.48
N ASN A 36 -9.69 -6.04 -22.28
CA ASN A 36 -8.59 -5.16 -21.90
C ASN A 36 -9.05 -3.70 -21.72
N GLU A 37 -9.95 -3.22 -22.58
CA GLU A 37 -10.53 -1.87 -22.47
C GLU A 37 -11.43 -1.76 -21.25
N ILE A 38 -12.22 -2.80 -20.97
CA ILE A 38 -13.02 -2.86 -19.74
C ILE A 38 -12.11 -2.85 -18.50
N ARG A 39 -11.02 -3.62 -18.53
CA ARG A 39 -10.03 -3.64 -17.44
C ARG A 39 -9.38 -2.27 -17.24
N ALA A 40 -9.02 -1.59 -18.33
CA ALA A 40 -8.46 -0.25 -18.29
C ALA A 40 -9.43 0.76 -17.67
N GLU A 41 -10.70 0.76 -18.07
CA GLU A 41 -11.68 1.70 -17.48
C GLU A 41 -12.06 1.37 -16.05
N ILE A 42 -12.13 0.09 -15.64
CA ILE A 42 -12.28 -0.27 -14.23
C ILE A 42 -11.10 0.30 -13.42
N SER A 43 -9.87 0.17 -13.94
CA SER A 43 -8.67 0.66 -13.27
C SER A 43 -8.67 2.19 -13.15
N LYS A 44 -9.03 2.89 -14.23
CA LYS A 44 -9.18 4.35 -14.25
C LYS A 44 -10.25 4.83 -13.28
N LEU A 45 -11.40 4.16 -13.23
CA LEU A 45 -12.48 4.47 -12.29
C LEU A 45 -12.03 4.29 -10.84
N ALA A 46 -11.30 3.22 -10.53
CA ALA A 46 -10.73 2.99 -9.21
C ALA A 46 -9.71 4.08 -8.82
N CYS A 47 -8.84 4.48 -9.76
CA CYS A 47 -7.88 5.57 -9.56
C CYS A 47 -8.58 6.92 -9.32
N SER A 48 -9.62 7.25 -10.09
CA SER A 48 -10.37 8.50 -9.94
C SER A 48 -11.10 8.60 -8.60
N ARG A 49 -11.67 7.48 -8.11
CA ARG A 49 -12.29 7.42 -6.77
C ARG A 49 -11.28 7.68 -5.65
N ARG A 50 -10.05 7.17 -5.80
CA ARG A 50 -8.96 7.43 -4.83
C ARG A 50 -8.51 8.89 -4.82
N LYS A 51 -8.53 9.58 -5.96
CA LYS A 51 -8.16 11.01 -6.04
C LYS A 51 -9.20 11.90 -5.35
N ARG A 52 -10.50 11.66 -5.55
CA ARG A 52 -11.57 12.44 -4.90
C ARG A 52 -11.58 12.34 -3.37
N LEU A 53 -11.24 11.18 -2.80
CA LEU A 53 -11.13 11.06 -1.33
C LEU A 53 -9.96 11.88 -0.76
N ARG A 54 -8.96 12.18 -1.58
CA ARG A 54 -7.72 12.87 -1.18
C ARG A 54 -7.88 14.39 -1.11
N GLU A 55 -8.83 14.95 -1.83
CA GLU A 55 -9.09 16.40 -1.86
C GLU A 55 -10.04 16.85 -0.73
N VAL A 56 -10.72 15.91 -0.05
CA VAL A 56 -11.58 16.18 1.12
C VAL A 56 -10.86 15.89 2.45
N SER A 57 -9.65 15.33 2.41
CA SER A 57 -8.85 15.05 3.61
C SER A 57 -7.84 16.15 3.87
N GLU A 58 -8.33 17.26 4.43
CA GLU A 58 -7.51 18.07 5.34
C GLU A 58 -6.95 17.19 6.47
N PRO A 59 -5.75 17.48 7.00
CA PRO A 59 -5.07 16.62 7.97
C PRO A 59 -5.63 16.86 9.37
N LEU A 60 -6.86 16.42 9.63
CA LEU A 60 -7.36 16.31 11.00
C LEU A 60 -6.94 14.96 11.58
N SER A 61 -5.85 15.04 12.35
CA SER A 61 -5.53 14.11 13.42
C SER A 61 -6.77 13.88 14.29
N VAL A 62 -7.52 12.81 14.07
CA VAL A 62 -8.51 12.34 15.05
C VAL A 62 -8.42 10.82 15.21
N VAL A 63 -8.26 10.50 16.49
CA VAL A 63 -8.28 9.22 17.18
C VAL A 63 -9.52 8.38 16.84
N GLY A 64 -9.29 7.06 16.69
CA GLY A 64 -10.20 5.98 17.10
C GLY A 64 -11.64 5.96 16.55
N GLY A 65 -11.93 5.01 15.67
CA GLY A 65 -13.32 4.67 15.32
C GLY A 65 -13.41 3.33 14.60
N ASN A 66 -14.02 2.34 15.27
CA ASN A 66 -14.37 1.04 14.73
C ASN A 66 -15.27 1.18 13.48
N GLY A 67 -14.87 0.57 12.38
CA GLY A 67 -15.67 0.51 11.16
C GLY A 67 -15.19 -0.66 10.31
N GLU A 68 -15.89 -1.78 10.42
CA GLU A 68 -15.74 -2.95 9.56
C GLU A 68 -15.91 -2.56 8.08
N GLN A 69 -14.82 -2.48 7.34
CA GLN A 69 -14.84 -2.46 5.88
C GLN A 69 -13.76 -3.41 5.35
N ASN A 70 -14.23 -4.60 4.98
CA ASN A 70 -13.46 -5.62 4.29
C ASN A 70 -13.14 -5.20 2.82
N ASP A 71 -11.92 -5.57 2.42
CA ASP A 71 -11.49 -5.95 1.06
C ASP A 71 -11.19 -4.89 -0.01
N LEU A 72 -10.29 -3.98 0.33
CA LEU A 72 -9.18 -3.63 -0.58
C LEU A 72 -7.88 -3.70 0.24
N PRO A 73 -6.74 -4.17 -0.31
CA PRO A 73 -5.47 -3.99 0.36
C PRO A 73 -5.22 -2.48 0.35
N VAL A 74 -5.63 -1.81 1.42
CA VAL A 74 -5.09 -0.51 1.78
C VAL A 74 -3.61 -0.81 1.91
N ILE A 75 -2.85 -0.47 0.88
CA ILE A 75 -1.40 -0.39 0.96
C ILE A 75 -1.19 0.74 1.97
N GLN A 76 -1.23 0.38 3.25
CA GLN A 76 -0.85 1.26 4.33
C GLN A 76 0.59 1.60 4.00
N ARG A 77 0.79 2.79 3.45
CA ARG A 77 2.14 3.33 3.25
C ARG A 77 2.74 3.32 4.64
N ARG A 78 3.62 2.35 4.89
CA ARG A 78 4.27 2.18 6.18
C ARG A 78 4.85 3.55 6.53
N LYS A 79 4.40 4.12 7.66
CA LYS A 79 4.92 5.41 8.13
C LYS A 79 6.44 5.32 8.11
N GLN A 80 7.06 6.20 7.33
CA GLN A 80 8.50 6.21 7.18
C GLN A 80 9.15 6.43 8.55
N MET A 81 10.25 5.73 8.80
CA MET A 81 11.04 5.94 10.01
C MET A 81 11.61 7.37 10.00
N LYS A 82 11.76 7.99 11.17
CA LYS A 82 12.40 9.32 11.25
C LYS A 82 13.78 9.27 10.60
N SER A 83 14.13 10.33 9.85
CA SER A 83 15.35 10.39 9.04
C SER A 83 16.62 10.16 9.87
N CYS A 84 16.68 10.69 11.10
CA CYS A 84 17.82 10.53 12.01
C CYS A 84 18.12 9.08 12.38
N TYR A 85 17.09 8.25 12.58
CA TYR A 85 17.29 6.83 12.84
C TYR A 85 17.75 6.10 11.58
N ALA A 86 17.26 6.52 10.40
CA ALA A 86 17.56 5.85 9.14
C ALA A 86 19.03 6.09 8.74
N SER A 87 19.52 7.33 8.86
CA SER A 87 20.92 7.66 8.61
C SER A 87 21.85 6.91 9.56
N TYR A 88 21.52 6.87 10.86
CA TYR A 88 22.33 6.13 11.83
C TYR A 88 22.39 4.62 11.54
N LEU A 89 21.27 4.01 11.11
CA LEU A 89 21.28 2.60 10.67
C LEU A 89 22.08 2.40 9.39
N GLU A 90 22.03 3.33 8.44
CA GLU A 90 22.85 3.27 7.23
C GLU A 90 24.35 3.32 7.58
N ASP A 91 24.76 4.21 8.48
CA ASP A 91 26.16 4.32 8.93
C ASP A 91 26.64 3.04 9.63
N ILE A 92 25.82 2.49 10.53
CA ILE A 92 26.16 1.23 11.22
C ILE A 92 26.29 0.07 10.23
N VAL A 93 25.33 -0.09 9.31
CA VAL A 93 25.30 -1.21 8.37
C VAL A 93 26.39 -1.08 7.31
N THR A 94 26.78 0.14 6.96
CA THR A 94 27.90 0.40 6.05
C THR A 94 29.25 0.12 6.74
N SER A 95 29.36 0.44 8.02
CA SER A 95 30.57 0.19 8.83
C SER A 95 30.75 -1.29 9.17
N ASP A 96 29.66 -2.01 9.44
CA ASP A 96 29.65 -3.45 9.75
C ASP A 96 28.57 -4.17 8.94
N THR A 97 28.96 -4.67 7.77
CA THR A 97 28.07 -5.39 6.85
C THR A 97 27.57 -6.71 7.43
N GLY A 98 28.26 -7.27 8.43
CA GLY A 98 27.91 -8.50 9.13
C GLY A 98 26.85 -8.31 10.22
N ILE A 99 26.53 -7.08 10.61
CA ILE A 99 25.72 -6.82 11.80
C ILE A 99 24.33 -7.45 11.73
N LYS A 100 23.94 -8.20 12.75
CA LYS A 100 22.58 -8.78 12.81
C LYS A 100 21.55 -7.67 13.05
N PRO A 101 20.36 -7.71 12.42
CA PRO A 101 19.32 -6.69 12.62
C PRO A 101 18.94 -6.43 14.08
N LEU A 102 18.94 -7.49 14.91
CA LEU A 102 18.69 -7.38 16.35
C LEU A 102 19.78 -6.60 17.09
N LEU A 103 21.04 -6.77 16.69
CA LEU A 103 22.18 -6.09 17.31
C LEU A 103 22.21 -4.60 16.90
N ALA A 104 21.88 -4.30 15.64
CA ALA A 104 21.69 -2.93 15.17
C ALA A 104 20.58 -2.20 15.95
N LEU A 105 19.47 -2.89 16.24
CA LEU A 105 18.40 -2.37 17.08
C LEU A 105 18.85 -2.07 18.51
N GLN A 106 19.66 -2.94 19.12
CA GLN A 106 20.23 -2.68 20.45
C GLN A 106 21.12 -1.43 20.45
N LYS A 107 22.04 -1.31 19.47
CA LYS A 107 22.89 -0.11 19.32
C LYS A 107 22.07 1.15 19.13
N LEU A 108 20.96 1.08 18.39
CA LEU A 108 20.07 2.22 18.19
C LEU A 108 19.35 2.62 19.47
N ARG A 109 18.91 1.65 20.30
CA ARG A 109 18.31 1.94 21.61
C ARG A 109 19.29 2.57 22.59
N LEU A 110 20.58 2.23 22.51
CA LEU A 110 21.61 2.84 23.35
C LEU A 110 21.87 4.32 23.00
N VAL A 111 21.87 4.65 21.70
CA VAL A 111 22.10 6.04 21.25
C VAL A 111 20.85 6.90 21.39
N PHE A 112 19.65 6.30 21.27
CA PHE A 112 18.38 7.00 21.35
C PHE A 112 17.46 6.43 22.44
N PRO A 113 17.84 6.53 23.73
CA PRO A 113 17.09 5.94 24.84
C PRO A 113 15.68 6.52 24.99
N LEU A 114 15.52 7.84 24.75
CA LEU A 114 14.23 8.54 24.79
C LEU A 114 13.27 8.08 23.69
N SER A 115 13.79 7.45 22.63
CA SER A 115 13.01 7.00 21.47
C SER A 115 12.56 5.54 21.58
N SER A 116 13.02 4.82 22.60
CA SER A 116 12.83 3.37 22.72
C SER A 116 11.36 2.94 22.70
N SER A 117 10.47 3.79 23.25
CA SER A 117 9.01 3.57 23.25
C SER A 117 8.36 3.74 21.86
N GLU A 118 8.92 4.61 21.01
CA GLU A 118 8.40 4.88 19.65
C GLU A 118 8.96 3.94 18.58
N LEU A 119 10.03 3.21 18.91
CA LEU A 119 10.78 2.38 17.98
C LEU A 119 10.20 0.96 17.90
N ASP A 120 9.38 0.74 16.88
CA ASP A 120 8.94 -0.59 16.49
C ASP A 120 10.11 -1.43 15.97
N GLY A 121 10.43 -2.52 16.69
CA GLY A 121 11.55 -3.38 16.36
C GLY A 121 11.43 -4.06 14.99
N PHE A 122 10.22 -4.31 14.52
CA PHE A 122 9.99 -4.85 13.17
C PHE A 122 10.38 -3.83 12.08
N LYS A 123 10.14 -2.54 12.31
CA LYS A 123 10.52 -1.49 11.34
C LYS A 123 12.04 -1.34 11.24
N VAL A 124 12.72 -1.34 12.37
CA VAL A 124 14.19 -1.22 12.43
C VAL A 124 14.85 -2.43 11.74
N THR A 125 14.39 -3.64 12.05
CA THR A 125 14.95 -4.87 11.44
C THR A 125 14.68 -4.96 9.94
N ALA A 126 13.49 -4.55 9.48
CA ALA A 126 13.16 -4.45 8.07
C ALA A 126 14.02 -3.40 7.34
N GLN A 127 14.27 -2.25 7.97
CA GLN A 127 15.13 -1.21 7.41
C GLN A 127 16.57 -1.68 7.25
N VAL A 128 17.14 -2.33 8.27
CA VAL A 128 18.49 -2.92 8.20
C VAL A 128 18.59 -3.93 7.05
N SER A 129 17.57 -4.79 6.90
CA SER A 129 17.53 -5.78 5.82
C SER A 129 17.48 -5.12 4.44
N SER A 130 16.68 -4.05 4.30
CA SER A 130 16.59 -3.26 3.07
C SER A 130 17.92 -2.59 2.72
N ILE A 131 18.61 -2.00 3.69
CA ILE A 131 19.93 -1.38 3.50
C ILE A 131 20.95 -2.43 3.04
N LYS A 132 20.98 -3.60 3.67
CA LYS A 132 21.85 -4.71 3.24
C LYS A 132 21.55 -5.17 1.81
N GLN A 133 20.28 -5.27 1.44
CA GLN A 133 19.90 -5.62 0.07
C GLN A 133 20.35 -4.58 -0.96
N LYS A 134 20.31 -3.28 -0.61
CA LYS A 134 20.84 -2.22 -1.47
C LYS A 134 22.36 -2.33 -1.64
N LEU A 135 23.09 -2.64 -0.56
CA LEU A 135 24.55 -2.81 -0.61
C LEU A 135 24.98 -4.03 -1.43
N LYS A 136 24.22 -5.14 -1.40
CA LYS A 136 24.50 -6.32 -2.24
C LYS A 136 24.30 -6.12 -3.74
N LYS A 137 23.53 -5.10 -4.13
CA LYS A 137 23.22 -4.79 -5.54
C LYS A 137 24.19 -3.78 -6.17
N LYS A 138 25.09 -3.21 -5.36
CA LYS A 138 26.21 -2.40 -5.83
C LYS A 138 27.41 -3.30 -6.06
#